data_AF-A0A1Y1SAL4-F1
#
_entry.id   AF-A0A1Y1SAL4-F1
#
_cell.length_a   1.000
_cell.length_b   1.000
_cell.length_c   1.000
_cell.angle_alpha   90.00
_cell.angle_beta   90.00
_cell.angle_gamma   90.00
#
_symmetry.space_group_name_H-M   'P 1'
#
loop_
_entity.id
_entity.type
_entity.pdbx_description
1 polymer ?
#
loop_
_entity_poly.entity_id
_entity_poly.type
_entity_poly.pdbx_seq_one_letter_code
_entity_poly.pdbx_strand_id
1 'polypeptide(L)'
;MLALSIYTTAFAALLITAETIVTLRERKYWPLSFDDYATAICLLVAVYAVPKSVSLPLLLVAWSFCSGNLYAMLFTRMDPTTGSRQRLPVLALGLVLSLIGIGMSFFQLIQSIAP
;
A
#
# COMPACT_ATOMS: atom_id res chain seq x y z
N MET A 1 1.53 1.50 18.30
CA MET A 1 1.58 2.69 17.42
C MET A 1 2.96 2.88 16.80
N LEU A 2 4.06 2.83 17.58
CA LEU A 2 5.42 2.92 17.02
C LEU A 2 5.71 1.84 15.96
N ALA A 3 5.42 0.57 16.24
CA ALA A 3 5.62 -0.54 15.30
C ALA A 3 4.84 -0.36 13.99
N LEU A 4 3.56 0.01 14.06
CA LEU A 4 2.72 0.30 12.89
C LEU A 4 3.27 1.49 12.08
N SER A 5 3.79 2.51 12.75
CA SER A 5 4.36 3.69 12.11
C SER A 5 5.64 3.33 11.33
N ILE A 6 6.54 2.56 11.95
CA ILE A 6 7.77 2.07 11.30
C ILE A 6 7.41 1.18 10.10
N TYR A 7 6.47 0.24 10.29
CA TYR A 7 6.00 -0.65 9.24
C TYR A 7 5.43 0.12 8.04
N THR A 8 4.52 1.06 8.32
CA THR A 8 3.87 1.89 7.30
C THR A 8 4.88 2.76 6.56
N THR A 9 5.84 3.35 7.27
CA THR A 9 6.88 4.19 6.67
C THR A 9 7.82 3.38 5.79
N ALA A 10 8.25 2.21 6.25
CA ALA A 10 9.08 1.30 5.47
C ALA A 10 8.35 0.84 4.20
N PHE A 11 7.07 0.46 4.31
CA PHE A 11 6.26 0.09 3.16
C PHE A 11 6.06 1.24 2.19
N ALA A 12 5.74 2.46 2.66
CA ALA A 12 5.58 3.64 1.81
C ALA A 12 6.88 3.96 1.05
N ALA A 13 8.03 3.88 1.72
CA ALA A 13 9.33 4.05 1.06
C ALA A 13 9.59 2.99 -0.01
N LEU A 14 9.25 1.72 0.27
CA LEU A 14 9.34 0.64 -0.71
C LEU A 14 8.39 0.85 -1.89
N LEU A 15 7.15 1.30 -1.65
CA LEU A 15 6.17 1.54 -2.70
C LEU A 15 6.66 2.67 -3.64
N ILE A 16 7.12 3.78 -3.08
CA ILE A 16 7.67 4.92 -3.85
C ILE A 16 8.88 4.48 -4.66
N THR A 17 9.83 3.77 -4.04
CA THR A 17 11.06 3.35 -4.73
C THR A 17 10.78 2.31 -5.81
N ALA A 18 9.96 1.30 -5.51
CA ALA A 18 9.55 0.29 -6.49
C ALA A 18 8.84 0.94 -7.68
N GLU A 19 7.86 1.81 -7.44
CA GLU A 19 7.11 2.45 -8.52
C GLU A 19 8.00 3.40 -9.34
N THR A 20 8.93 4.10 -8.71
CA THR A 20 9.91 4.94 -9.42
C THR A 20 10.81 4.11 -10.33
N ILE A 21 11.30 2.96 -9.85
CA ILE A 21 12.12 2.05 -10.66
C ILE A 21 11.31 1.52 -11.86
N VAL A 22 10.05 1.12 -11.63
CA VAL A 22 9.15 0.64 -12.68
C VAL A 22 8.89 1.72 -13.72
N THR A 23 8.57 2.93 -13.26
CA THR A 23 8.24 4.06 -14.13
C THR A 23 9.41 4.41 -15.05
N LEU A 24 10.63 4.47 -14.49
CA LEU A 24 11.84 4.77 -15.26
C LEU A 24 12.23 3.65 -16.22
N ARG A 25 12.19 2.38 -15.79
CA ARG A 25 12.61 1.24 -16.61
C ARG A 25 11.66 0.96 -17.77
N GLU A 26 10.36 1.01 -17.51
CA GLU A 26 9.34 0.65 -18.50
C GLU A 26 8.85 1.86 -19.32
N ARG A 27 9.40 3.06 -19.07
CA ARG A 27 8.90 4.32 -19.63
C ARG A 27 7.39 4.45 -19.46
N LYS A 28 6.89 4.06 -18.29
CA LYS A 28 5.46 4.06 -17.95
C LYS A 28 4.94 5.49 -18.04
N TYR A 29 3.73 5.66 -18.56
CA TYR A 29 3.06 6.96 -18.56
C TYR A 29 2.83 7.39 -17.10
N TRP A 30 3.51 8.45 -16.65
CA TRP A 30 3.59 8.83 -15.23
C TRP A 30 2.24 8.99 -14.51
N PRO A 31 1.12 9.43 -15.13
CA PRO A 31 -0.17 9.48 -14.46
C PRO A 31 -0.69 8.11 -14.06
N LEU A 32 -0.23 7.03 -14.71
CA LEU A 32 -0.55 5.65 -14.35
C LEU A 32 0.17 5.19 -13.07
N SER A 33 1.09 6.00 -12.54
CA SER A 33 1.81 5.77 -11.28
C SER A 33 1.31 6.66 -10.15
N PHE A 34 0.41 7.60 -10.46
CA PHE A 34 -0.05 8.62 -9.53
C PHE A 34 -0.77 8.02 -8.33
N ASP A 35 -1.57 6.99 -8.55
CA ASP A 35 -2.29 6.24 -7.53
C ASP A 35 -1.37 5.62 -6.48
N ASP A 36 -0.25 5.01 -6.89
CA ASP A 36 0.72 4.42 -5.97
C ASP A 36 1.44 5.49 -5.12
N TYR A 37 1.84 6.61 -5.74
CA TYR A 37 2.43 7.74 -5.02
C TYR A 37 1.44 8.41 -4.05
N ALA A 38 0.20 8.63 -4.50
CA ALA A 38 -0.86 9.19 -3.67
C ALA A 38 -1.17 8.28 -2.47
N THR A 39 -1.16 6.96 -2.68
CA THR A 39 -1.32 5.97 -1.62
C THR A 39 -0.19 6.04 -0.61
N ALA A 40 1.07 6.07 -1.07
CA ALA A 40 2.23 6.19 -0.19
C ALA A 40 2.20 7.49 0.63
N ILE A 41 1.83 8.61 0.01
CA ILE A 41 1.66 9.90 0.69
C ILE A 41 0.53 9.81 1.72
N CYS A 42 -0.61 9.21 1.37
CA CYS A 42 -1.75 9.05 2.28
C CYS A 42 -1.36 8.22 3.51
N LEU A 43 -0.60 7.13 3.33
CA LEU A 43 -0.04 6.33 4.43
C LEU A 43 0.85 7.18 5.35
N LEU A 44 1.76 7.98 4.80
CA LEU A 44 2.65 8.85 5.58
C LEU A 44 1.88 9.96 6.30
N VAL A 45 0.91 10.59 5.64
CA VAL A 45 0.01 11.60 6.22
C VAL A 45 -0.77 11.01 7.39
N ALA A 46 -1.29 9.80 7.24
CA ALA A 46 -2.03 9.10 8.29
C ALA A 46 -1.17 8.81 9.53
N VAL A 47 0.13 8.59 9.36
CA VAL A 47 1.08 8.36 10.47
C VAL A 47 1.52 9.66 11.12
N TYR A 48 1.84 10.70 10.35
CA TYR A 48 2.62 11.85 10.84
C TYR A 48 1.86 13.17 10.91
N ALA A 49 0.80 13.34 10.13
CA ALA A 49 0.18 14.65 9.93
C ALA A 49 -1.25 14.77 10.47
N VAL A 50 -1.89 13.66 10.85
CA VAL A 50 -3.28 13.66 11.34
C VAL A 50 -3.38 13.30 12.83
N PRO A 51 -4.43 13.80 13.54
CA PRO A 51 -4.69 13.41 14.93
C PRO A 51 -4.86 11.90 15.10
N LYS A 52 -4.50 11.39 16.29
CA LYS A 52 -4.61 9.95 16.61
C LYS A 52 -6.03 9.39 16.45
N SER A 53 -7.06 10.21 16.68
CA SER A 53 -8.47 9.83 16.54
C SER A 53 -8.88 9.48 15.10
N VAL A 54 -8.20 10.06 14.10
CA VAL A 54 -8.46 9.83 12.66
C VAL A 54 -7.34 9.05 11.97
N SER A 55 -6.17 8.92 12.60
CA SER A 55 -5.02 8.19 12.06
C SER A 55 -5.34 6.72 11.71
N LEU A 56 -5.92 5.95 12.63
CA LEU A 56 -6.20 4.52 12.40
C LEU A 56 -7.27 4.28 11.33
N PRO A 57 -8.42 5.00 11.35
CA PRO A 57 -9.38 4.93 10.24
C PRO A 57 -8.75 5.29 8.90
N LEU A 58 -7.93 6.35 8.83
CA LEU A 58 -7.29 6.76 7.58
C LEU A 58 -6.27 5.74 7.09
N LEU A 59 -5.49 5.13 8.00
CA LEU A 59 -4.61 4.01 7.67
C LEU A 59 -5.39 2.84 7.09
N LEU A 60 -6.53 2.46 7.67
CA LEU A 60 -7.36 1.38 7.13
C LEU A 60 -7.86 1.68 5.72
N VAL A 61 -8.27 2.92 5.45
CA VAL A 61 -8.68 3.35 4.10
C VAL A 61 -7.50 3.27 3.13
N ALA A 62 -6.34 3.83 3.49
CA ALA A 62 -5.15 3.85 2.64
C ALA A 62 -4.62 2.43 2.35
N TRP A 63 -4.56 1.56 3.37
CA TRP A 63 -4.15 0.16 3.21
C TRP A 63 -5.15 -0.64 2.36
N SER A 64 -6.45 -0.40 2.53
CA SER A 64 -7.48 -1.07 1.73
C SER A 64 -7.40 -0.66 0.26
N PHE A 65 -7.20 0.64 -0.01
CA PHE A 65 -6.97 1.13 -1.37
C PHE A 65 -5.71 0.52 -1.98
N CYS A 66 -4.60 0.51 -1.23
CA CYS A 66 -3.35 -0.09 -1.66
C CYS A 66 -3.51 -1.58 -2.02
N SER A 67 -4.17 -2.34 -1.15
CA SER A 67 -4.42 -3.77 -1.33
C SER A 67 -5.30 -4.03 -2.55
N GLY A 68 -6.38 -3.24 -2.71
CA GLY A 68 -7.24 -3.30 -3.90
C GLY A 68 -6.47 -3.02 -5.19
N ASN A 69 -5.59 -2.01 -5.19
CA ASN A 69 -4.78 -1.67 -6.37
C ASN A 69 -3.80 -2.79 -6.72
N LEU A 70 -3.07 -3.31 -5.73
CA LEU A 70 -2.13 -4.42 -5.91
C LEU A 70 -2.83 -5.70 -6.36
N TYR A 71 -4.03 -5.98 -5.83
CA TYR A 71 -4.86 -7.09 -6.26
C TYR A 71 -5.27 -6.94 -7.73
N ALA A 72 -5.78 -5.78 -8.15
CA ALA A 72 -6.16 -5.52 -9.54
C ALA A 72 -4.96 -5.67 -10.49
N MET A 73 -3.80 -5.14 -10.09
CA MET A 73 -2.54 -5.28 -10.83
C MET A 73 -2.02 -6.73 -10.91
N LEU A 74 -2.23 -7.52 -9.86
CA LEU A 74 -1.86 -8.94 -9.84
C LEU A 74 -2.80 -9.75 -10.74
N PHE A 75 -4.11 -9.54 -10.58
CA PHE A 75 -5.17 -10.23 -11.31
C PHE A 75 -5.02 -10.04 -12.82
N THR A 76 -4.87 -8.79 -13.28
CA THR A 76 -4.68 -8.47 -14.70
C THR A 76 -3.40 -9.09 -15.29
N ARG A 77 -2.33 -9.24 -14.50
CA ARG A 77 -1.08 -9.87 -14.94
C ARG A 77 -1.11 -11.39 -14.91
N MET A 78 -2.03 -11.99 -14.16
CA MET A 78 -2.25 -13.44 -14.12
C MET A 78 -3.18 -13.93 -15.24
N ASP A 79 -3.82 -13.04 -16.00
CA ASP A 79 -4.64 -13.43 -17.15
C ASP A 79 -3.83 -14.34 -18.09
N PRO A 80 -4.28 -15.59 -18.35
CA PRO A 80 -3.56 -16.53 -19.18
C PRO A 80 -3.44 -16.09 -20.64
N THR A 81 -4.34 -15.19 -21.10
CA THR A 81 -4.45 -14.77 -22.50
C THR A 81 -3.72 -13.46 -22.78
N THR A 82 -3.90 -12.43 -21.95
CA THR A 82 -3.34 -11.09 -22.18
C THR A 82 -2.31 -10.66 -21.13
N GLY A 83 -2.16 -11.42 -20.05
CA GLY A 83 -1.30 -11.07 -18.92
C GLY A 83 0.19 -11.24 -19.21
N SER A 84 0.98 -10.21 -18.86
CA SER A 84 2.43 -10.24 -19.07
C SER A 84 3.18 -11.25 -18.19
N ARG A 85 2.56 -11.71 -17.07
CA ARG A 85 3.17 -12.54 -16.01
C ARG A 85 4.45 -11.98 -15.39
N GLN A 86 4.83 -10.76 -15.74
CA GLN A 86 6.00 -10.10 -15.19
C GLN A 86 5.72 -9.64 -13.77
N ARG A 87 6.72 -9.77 -12.89
CA ARG A 87 6.71 -9.22 -11.52
C ARG A 87 5.58 -9.76 -10.63
N LEU A 88 4.96 -10.88 -10.99
CA LEU A 88 3.94 -11.55 -10.18
C LEU A 88 4.40 -11.79 -8.73
N PRO A 89 5.62 -12.28 -8.45
CA PRO A 89 6.06 -12.50 -7.07
C PRO A 89 6.15 -11.21 -6.26
N VAL A 90 6.57 -10.11 -6.89
CA VAL A 90 6.71 -8.80 -6.23
C VAL A 90 5.34 -8.22 -5.90
N LEU A 91 4.39 -8.31 -6.83
CA LEU A 91 3.01 -7.87 -6.61
C LEU A 91 2.31 -8.71 -5.54
N ALA A 92 2.50 -10.04 -5.57
CA ALA A 92 1.97 -10.93 -4.55
C ALA A 92 2.54 -10.62 -3.17
N LEU A 93 3.85 -10.38 -3.07
CA LEU A 93 4.49 -9.96 -1.82
C LEU A 93 3.95 -8.61 -1.34
N GLY A 94 3.85 -7.62 -2.24
CA GLY A 94 3.27 -6.31 -1.93
C GLY A 94 1.84 -6.43 -1.40
N LEU A 95 1.02 -7.28 -2.03
CA LEU A 95 -0.34 -7.55 -1.59
C LEU A 95 -0.37 -8.14 -0.18
N VAL A 96 0.43 -9.16 0.10
CA VAL A 96 0.53 -9.76 1.45
C VAL A 96 0.95 -8.72 2.49
N LEU A 97 1.96 -7.90 2.19
CA LEU A 97 2.40 -6.82 3.09
C LEU A 97 1.29 -5.79 3.31
N SER A 98 0.56 -5.39 2.27
CA SER A 98 -0.57 -4.47 2.42
C SER A 98 -1.68 -5.04 3.31
N LEU A 99 -1.98 -6.34 3.21
CA LEU A 99 -2.95 -7.03 4.07
C LEU A 99 -2.50 -7.12 5.52
N ILE A 100 -1.20 -7.32 5.77
CA ILE A 100 -0.62 -7.23 7.12
C ILE A 100 -0.81 -5.81 7.68
N GLY A 101 -0.60 -4.77 6.85
CA GLY A 101 -0.87 -3.38 7.22
C GLY A 101 -2.32 -3.13 7.64
N ILE A 102 -3.29 -3.69 6.91
CA ILE A 102 -4.71 -3.68 7.30
C ILE A 102 -4.89 -4.36 8.66
N GLY A 103 -4.40 -5.59 8.82
CA GLY A 103 -4.55 -6.39 10.04
C GLY A 103 -3.98 -5.69 11.27
N MET A 104 -2.77 -5.13 11.16
CA MET A 104 -2.14 -4.36 12.24
C MET A 104 -2.94 -3.10 12.59
N SER A 105 -3.43 -2.36 11.59
CA SER A 105 -4.22 -1.15 11.80
C SER A 105 -5.56 -1.46 12.47
N PHE A 106 -6.21 -2.55 12.05
CA PHE A 106 -7.49 -3.00 12.60
C PHE A 106 -7.36 -3.49 14.04
N PHE A 107 -6.34 -4.31 14.32
CA PHE A 107 -6.05 -4.78 15.67
C PHE A 107 -5.77 -3.61 16.63
N GLN A 108 -4.97 -2.64 16.18
CA GLN A 108 -4.69 -1.45 16.95
C GLN A 108 -5.93 -0.57 17.18
N LEU A 109 -6.84 -0.50 16.19
CA LEU A 109 -8.13 0.20 16.35
C LEU A 109 -8.99 -0.48 17.43
N ILE A 110 -9.12 -1.80 17.40
CA ILE A 110 -9.87 -2.55 18.43
C ILE A 110 -9.29 -2.29 19.82
N GLN A 111 -7.96 -2.35 19.97
CA GLN A 111 -7.30 -2.05 21.25
C GLN A 111 -7.50 -0.61 21.74
N SER A 112 -7.76 0.34 20.84
CA SER A 112 -8.04 1.73 21.22
C SER A 112 -9.48 1.96 21.68
N ILE A 113 -10.39 1.02 21.36
CA ILE A 113 -11.83 1.09 21.68
C ILE A 113 -12.17 0.19 22.88
N ALA A 114 -11.51 -0.97 22.99
CA ALA A 114 -11.67 -1.89 24.11
C ALA A 114 -10.90 -1.37 25.34
N PRO A 115 -11.56 -1.18 26.50
CA PRO A 115 -10.95 -0.68 27.73
C PRO A 115 -9.98 -1.69 28.37
#